data_AF-A0A955PNQ5-F1
#
_entry.id   AF-A0A955PNQ5-F1
#
_cell.length_a   1.000
_cell.length_b   1.000
_cell.length_c   1.000
_cell.angle_alpha   90.00
_cell.angle_beta   90.00
_cell.angle_gamma   90.00
#
_symmetry.space_group_name_H-M   'P 1'
#
loop_
_entity.id
_entity.type
_entity.pdbx_description
1 polymer ?
#
loop_
_entity_poly.entity_id
_entity_poly.type
_entity_poly.pdbx_seq_one_letter_code
_entity_poly.pdbx_strand_id
1 'polypeptide(L)'
;SSRVLPLAGLRSVIEKGLVPGFTVEEVDPYLEKGVERIFSMQTDSGGFAYWPGLRTPDSWGTLYAVTALTFAKEAGVELPEDAMSHALAYLEEQSGSSQGGGHWRHTDYGTMARYVLAKAQRLQDQQASAYEEAKDGLDRESRLLTLMTAKILDLLPLENLQQSLSDLLSQKEEVRTDLVFNAVYREKAVALMAGHMLQAENSVQQGLANRLLAAMNPSGRWTSTSDTGWSLLALGQYFSDLTAPANEVAGRVTVAGEGDQSFRFEPSAYETFEIDPMRLLANPHVEIVSNADFPLSYQMELTYPRLDFAEKGYSNGFKISKSIENTANSETIHVGDVVKVTVQFEADDNNRNHHVVLDDPLPAGLVAINSALATEEPVGESDADDIRSRYWSDGYYRFIPNHFEMRDTRVVAFRDEIWGGPYQYSYYARAVCAGEFRVPPTKVQLMYTPEVCAYTPETRVEIVDQ
;
A
#
# COMPACT_ATOMS: atom_id res chain seq x y z
N SER A 1 -2.16 -7.38 4.04
CA SER A 1 -0.98 -6.96 4.81
C SER A 1 -0.86 -5.45 4.97
N SER A 2 -0.80 -4.64 3.91
CA SER A 2 -0.57 -3.17 4.02
C SER A 2 -1.66 -2.36 4.74
N ARG A 3 -2.84 -2.92 4.97
CA ARG A 3 -3.88 -2.34 5.85
C ARG A 3 -3.82 -2.86 7.29
N VAL A 4 -3.39 -4.11 7.46
CA VAL A 4 -3.31 -4.78 8.77
C VAL A 4 -2.15 -4.23 9.58
N LEU A 5 -0.95 -4.14 8.97
CA LEU A 5 0.26 -3.67 9.64
C LEU A 5 0.12 -2.28 10.29
N PRO A 6 -0.35 -1.23 9.58
CA PRO A 6 -0.50 0.09 10.20
C PRO A 6 -1.60 0.12 11.26
N LEU A 7 -2.75 -0.53 11.04
CA LEU A 7 -3.83 -0.55 12.03
C LEU A 7 -3.42 -1.29 13.31
N ALA A 8 -2.71 -2.41 13.19
CA ALA A 8 -2.14 -3.12 14.33
C ALA A 8 -1.14 -2.23 15.08
N GLY A 9 -0.25 -1.55 14.36
CA GLY A 9 0.74 -0.64 14.97
C GLY A 9 0.13 0.59 15.65
N LEU A 10 -0.98 1.12 15.12
CA LEU A 10 -1.67 2.28 15.67
C LEU A 10 -2.70 1.91 16.75
N ARG A 11 -3.09 0.64 16.90
CA ARG A 11 -4.19 0.22 17.78
C ARG A 11 -4.00 0.71 19.22
N SER A 12 -2.80 0.58 19.79
CA SER A 12 -2.53 1.03 21.16
C SER A 12 -2.60 2.55 21.33
N VAL A 13 -2.14 3.32 20.34
CA VAL A 13 -2.24 4.79 20.40
C VAL A 13 -3.68 5.27 20.20
N ILE A 14 -4.47 4.57 19.40
CA ILE A 14 -5.91 4.80 19.24
C ILE A 14 -6.64 4.50 20.56
N GLU A 15 -6.36 3.36 21.20
CA GLU A 15 -6.93 2.97 22.50
C GLU A 15 -6.64 4.02 23.59
N LYS A 16 -5.46 4.64 23.55
CA LYS A 16 -5.07 5.73 24.47
C LYS A 16 -5.66 7.09 24.11
N GLY A 17 -6.41 7.21 23.02
CA GLY A 17 -6.96 8.47 22.54
C GLY A 17 -5.92 9.44 21.98
N LEU A 18 -4.73 8.96 21.58
CA LEU A 18 -3.66 9.77 21.00
C LEU A 18 -3.84 10.02 19.50
N VAL A 19 -4.82 9.36 18.88
CA VAL A 19 -5.23 9.57 17.49
C VAL A 19 -6.68 10.04 17.48
N PRO A 20 -6.92 11.36 17.55
CA PRO A 20 -8.27 11.91 17.65
C PRO A 20 -9.14 11.52 16.44
N GLY A 21 -10.42 11.25 16.69
CA GLY A 21 -11.38 10.90 15.64
C GLY A 21 -11.39 9.42 15.22
N PHE A 22 -10.61 8.57 15.89
CA PHE A 22 -10.62 7.13 15.69
C PHE A 22 -10.82 6.41 17.02
N THR A 23 -11.61 5.34 16.99
CA THR A 23 -11.82 4.45 18.12
C THR A 23 -11.41 3.02 17.76
N VAL A 24 -11.15 2.20 18.78
CA VAL A 24 -10.82 0.78 18.59
C VAL A 24 -12.02 0.05 17.97
N GLU A 25 -13.24 0.41 18.38
CA GLU A 25 -14.49 -0.14 17.86
C GLU A 25 -14.69 0.13 16.36
N GLU A 26 -14.21 1.27 15.85
CA GLU A 26 -14.24 1.59 14.42
C GLU A 26 -13.15 0.87 13.63
N VAL A 27 -11.97 0.67 14.23
CA VAL A 27 -10.78 0.17 13.54
C VAL A 27 -10.70 -1.36 13.54
N ASP A 28 -11.09 -2.02 14.64
CA ASP A 28 -11.00 -3.47 14.80
C ASP A 28 -11.72 -4.25 13.68
N PRO A 29 -12.94 -3.87 13.22
CA PRO A 29 -13.58 -4.56 12.11
C PRO A 29 -12.79 -4.53 10.80
N TYR A 30 -12.02 -3.47 10.54
CA TYR A 30 -11.13 -3.41 9.37
C TYR A 30 -9.89 -4.27 9.54
N LEU A 31 -9.36 -4.32 10.76
CA LEU A 31 -8.21 -5.14 11.11
C LEU A 31 -8.55 -6.63 10.99
N GLU A 32 -9.66 -7.08 11.56
CA GLU A 32 -10.18 -8.45 11.49
C GLU A 32 -10.44 -8.89 10.04
N LYS A 33 -11.19 -8.10 9.26
CA LYS A 33 -11.42 -8.38 7.83
C LYS A 33 -10.11 -8.41 7.04
N GLY A 34 -9.14 -7.58 7.42
CA GLY A 34 -7.81 -7.58 6.84
C GLY A 34 -7.05 -8.89 7.10
N VAL A 35 -7.14 -9.41 8.32
CA VAL A 35 -6.57 -10.71 8.73
C VAL A 35 -7.23 -11.86 7.99
N GLU A 36 -8.56 -11.92 7.97
CA GLU A 36 -9.32 -12.93 7.20
C GLU A 36 -8.92 -12.92 5.73
N ARG A 37 -8.79 -11.72 5.15
CA ARG A 37 -8.36 -11.56 3.77
C ARG A 37 -6.94 -12.10 3.54
N ILE A 38 -6.00 -11.88 4.46
CA ILE A 38 -4.66 -12.45 4.36
C ILE A 38 -4.74 -13.98 4.34
N PHE A 39 -5.47 -14.59 5.29
CA PHE A 39 -5.61 -16.05 5.35
C PHE A 39 -6.32 -16.65 4.13
N SER A 40 -7.21 -15.91 3.46
CA SER A 40 -7.80 -16.36 2.18
C SER A 40 -6.80 -16.55 1.03
N MET A 41 -5.56 -16.07 1.20
CA MET A 41 -4.46 -16.20 0.23
C MET A 41 -3.40 -17.22 0.67
N GLN A 42 -3.60 -17.92 1.80
CA GLN A 42 -2.67 -18.95 2.24
C GLN A 42 -2.72 -20.16 1.31
N THR A 43 -1.56 -20.68 0.94
CA THR A 43 -1.40 -21.86 0.08
C THR A 43 -1.21 -23.12 0.93
N ASP A 44 -1.31 -24.29 0.28
CA ASP A 44 -1.08 -25.59 0.94
C ASP A 44 0.34 -25.73 1.54
N SER A 45 1.31 -24.94 1.06
CA SER A 45 2.67 -24.91 1.63
C SER A 45 2.79 -24.05 2.90
N GLY A 46 1.71 -23.37 3.32
CA GLY A 46 1.69 -22.46 4.47
C GLY A 46 2.06 -21.01 4.14
N GLY A 47 2.74 -20.77 3.01
CA GLY A 47 3.03 -19.42 2.51
C GLY A 47 1.79 -18.71 1.96
N PHE A 48 1.91 -17.44 1.56
CA PHE A 48 0.81 -16.66 1.01
C PHE A 48 1.06 -16.32 -0.45
N ALA A 49 0.06 -16.57 -1.28
CA ALA A 49 0.07 -16.06 -2.65
C ALA A 49 -0.23 -14.55 -2.67
N TYR A 50 0.13 -13.89 -3.77
CA TYR A 50 -0.10 -12.44 -3.92
C TYR A 50 -1.58 -12.11 -4.16
N TRP A 51 -2.30 -12.98 -4.87
CA TRP A 51 -3.73 -12.87 -5.13
C TRP A 51 -4.49 -14.12 -4.64
N PRO A 52 -5.77 -13.99 -4.23
CA PRO A 52 -6.57 -15.13 -3.79
C PRO A 52 -6.75 -16.17 -4.89
N GLY A 53 -6.79 -17.44 -4.49
CA GLY A 53 -6.99 -18.57 -5.40
C GLY A 53 -5.73 -19.01 -6.15
N LEU A 54 -4.63 -18.24 -6.09
CA LEU A 54 -3.32 -18.69 -6.56
C LEU A 54 -2.74 -19.73 -5.60
N ARG A 55 -1.98 -20.68 -6.15
CA ARG A 55 -1.41 -21.82 -5.40
C ARG A 55 0.07 -21.67 -5.06
N THR A 56 0.74 -20.72 -5.71
CA THR A 56 2.17 -20.48 -5.52
C THR A 56 2.35 -19.31 -4.56
N PRO A 57 3.08 -19.48 -3.45
CA PRO A 57 3.35 -18.38 -2.54
C PRO A 57 4.28 -17.35 -3.20
N ASP A 58 4.03 -16.08 -2.90
CA ASP A 58 4.97 -15.00 -3.19
C ASP A 58 5.93 -14.84 -2.00
N SER A 59 7.25 -14.89 -2.24
CA SER A 59 8.25 -14.91 -1.15
C SER A 59 8.12 -13.70 -0.22
N TRP A 60 8.07 -12.49 -0.79
CA TRP A 60 8.03 -11.26 -0.01
C TRP A 60 6.63 -10.97 0.52
N GLY A 61 5.60 -11.23 -0.29
CA GLY A 61 4.20 -11.15 0.11
C GLY A 61 3.91 -12.04 1.31
N THR A 62 4.48 -13.25 1.35
CA THR A 62 4.44 -14.15 2.50
C THR A 62 5.10 -13.52 3.71
N LEU A 63 6.36 -13.08 3.59
CA LEU A 63 7.09 -12.47 4.69
C LEU A 63 6.35 -11.24 5.25
N TYR A 64 5.83 -10.38 4.39
CA TYR A 64 5.09 -9.19 4.77
C TYR A 64 3.72 -9.51 5.39
N ALA A 65 3.04 -10.56 4.90
CA ALA A 65 1.81 -11.08 5.50
C ALA A 65 2.05 -11.62 6.90
N VAL A 66 3.05 -12.50 7.09
CA VAL A 66 3.37 -13.06 8.41
C VAL A 66 3.81 -11.96 9.36
N THR A 67 4.59 -10.97 8.90
CA THR A 67 4.94 -9.79 9.70
C THR A 67 3.69 -9.07 10.20
N ALA A 68 2.75 -8.76 9.30
CA ALA A 68 1.51 -8.08 9.66
C ALA A 68 0.63 -8.90 10.63
N LEU A 69 0.55 -10.22 10.43
CA LEU A 69 -0.17 -11.12 11.32
C LEU A 69 0.48 -11.18 12.70
N THR A 70 1.82 -11.26 12.79
CA THR A 70 2.54 -11.24 14.08
C THR A 70 2.24 -9.96 14.86
N PHE A 71 2.29 -8.79 14.22
CA PHE A 71 1.95 -7.54 14.89
C PHE A 71 0.45 -7.41 15.22
N ALA A 72 -0.44 -7.96 14.39
CA ALA A 72 -1.87 -8.03 14.72
C ALA A 72 -2.11 -8.87 15.99
N LYS A 73 -1.44 -10.03 16.11
CA LYS A 73 -1.50 -10.86 17.32
C LYS A 73 -1.00 -10.12 18.55
N GLU A 74 0.12 -9.39 18.43
CA GLU A 74 0.64 -8.56 19.53
C GLU A 74 -0.30 -7.42 19.92
N ALA A 75 -1.06 -6.88 18.96
CA ALA A 75 -2.09 -5.88 19.20
C ALA A 75 -3.38 -6.46 19.82
N GLY A 76 -3.44 -7.78 20.07
CA GLY A 76 -4.57 -8.47 20.70
C GLY A 76 -5.59 -9.06 19.74
N VAL A 77 -5.29 -9.14 18.44
CA VAL A 77 -6.20 -9.74 17.44
C VAL A 77 -6.08 -11.26 17.47
N GLU A 78 -7.23 -11.92 17.55
CA GLU A 78 -7.32 -13.39 17.48
C GLU A 78 -6.98 -13.89 16.07
N LEU A 79 -6.08 -14.88 16.00
CA LEU A 79 -5.66 -15.50 14.74
C LEU A 79 -5.96 -17.00 14.74
N PRO A 80 -6.31 -17.61 13.59
CA PRO A 80 -6.43 -19.06 13.49
C PRO A 80 -5.06 -19.73 13.76
N GLU A 81 -4.94 -20.45 14.88
CA GLU A 81 -3.66 -20.98 15.38
C GLU A 81 -2.97 -21.92 14.38
N ASP A 82 -3.71 -22.86 13.79
CA ASP A 82 -3.17 -23.82 12.82
C ASP A 82 -2.64 -23.10 11.56
N ALA A 83 -3.41 -22.14 11.05
CA ALA A 83 -3.03 -21.36 9.87
C ALA A 83 -1.76 -20.53 10.14
N MET A 84 -1.69 -19.87 11.30
CA MET A 84 -0.50 -19.12 11.70
C MET A 84 0.71 -20.04 11.92
N SER A 85 0.51 -21.22 12.50
CA SER A 85 1.56 -22.21 12.71
C SER A 85 2.16 -22.70 11.38
N HIS A 86 1.32 -22.98 10.37
CA HIS A 86 1.78 -23.33 9.02
C HIS A 86 2.55 -22.19 8.34
N ALA A 87 2.10 -20.94 8.51
CA ALA A 87 2.79 -19.79 7.96
C ALA A 87 4.18 -19.58 8.57
N LEU A 88 4.32 -19.77 9.88
CA LEU A 88 5.61 -19.72 10.57
C LEU A 88 6.52 -20.89 10.16
N ALA A 89 5.97 -22.11 10.04
CA ALA A 89 6.71 -23.28 9.56
C ALA A 89 7.26 -23.08 8.14
N TYR A 90 6.49 -22.43 7.26
CA TYR A 90 6.98 -22.04 5.93
C TYR A 90 8.19 -21.10 6.02
N LEU A 91 8.15 -20.08 6.88
CA LEU A 91 9.32 -19.18 7.08
C LEU A 91 10.53 -19.91 7.67
N GLU A 92 10.34 -20.84 8.61
CA GLU A 92 11.43 -21.67 9.18
C GLU A 92 12.12 -22.48 8.08
N GLU A 93 11.34 -23.12 7.21
CA GLU A 93 11.85 -23.92 6.10
C GLU A 93 12.61 -23.05 5.09
N GLN A 94 12.04 -21.91 4.69
CA GLN A 94 12.67 -21.02 3.70
C GLN A 94 13.95 -20.38 4.25
N SER A 95 13.98 -19.99 5.52
CA SER A 95 15.14 -19.33 6.13
C SER A 95 16.24 -20.28 6.59
N GLY A 96 15.91 -21.55 6.88
CA GLY A 96 16.85 -22.56 7.39
C GLY A 96 17.41 -23.53 6.34
N SER A 97 16.71 -23.77 5.22
CA SER A 97 17.08 -24.84 4.29
C SER A 97 18.20 -24.47 3.31
N SER A 98 18.90 -25.49 2.79
CA SER A 98 19.71 -25.42 1.55
C SER A 98 18.92 -25.44 0.26
N GLN A 99 17.62 -25.65 0.38
CA GLN A 99 16.62 -25.69 -0.69
C GLN A 99 15.93 -24.33 -0.88
N GLY A 100 15.94 -23.44 0.13
CA GLY A 100 15.46 -22.07 0.01
C GLY A 100 16.27 -21.34 -1.06
N GLY A 101 15.56 -20.63 -1.95
CA GLY A 101 16.22 -19.82 -2.97
C GLY A 101 17.26 -18.89 -2.34
N GLY A 102 18.39 -18.65 -3.03
CA GLY A 102 19.57 -17.97 -2.46
C GLY A 102 19.30 -16.63 -1.77
N HIS A 103 18.18 -15.96 -2.07
CA HIS A 103 17.75 -14.73 -1.41
C HIS A 103 17.38 -14.92 0.08
N TRP A 104 16.90 -16.07 0.54
CA TRP A 104 16.49 -16.25 1.95
C TRP A 104 17.64 -16.35 2.96
N ARG A 105 18.86 -16.70 2.52
CA ARG A 105 19.93 -17.09 3.45
C ARG A 105 20.69 -15.91 4.07
N HIS A 106 20.85 -14.82 3.31
CA HIS A 106 21.72 -13.69 3.68
C HIS A 106 21.24 -12.33 3.13
N THR A 107 19.94 -12.15 2.87
CA THR A 107 19.36 -10.85 2.45
C THR A 107 18.31 -10.37 3.45
N ASP A 108 17.74 -9.19 3.20
CA ASP A 108 16.58 -8.61 3.90
C ASP A 108 15.45 -9.64 4.17
N TYR A 109 15.26 -10.62 3.27
CA TYR A 109 14.26 -11.67 3.44
C TYR A 109 14.54 -12.53 4.67
N GLY A 110 15.78 -12.99 4.80
CA GLY A 110 16.21 -13.89 5.88
C GLY A 110 16.25 -13.19 7.23
N THR A 111 16.77 -11.97 7.27
CA THR A 111 16.89 -11.18 8.51
C THR A 111 15.52 -10.81 9.06
N MET A 112 14.59 -10.39 8.19
CA MET A 112 13.21 -10.14 8.57
C MET A 112 12.48 -11.42 8.99
N ALA A 113 12.67 -12.54 8.29
CA ALA A 113 12.06 -13.82 8.67
C ALA A 113 12.51 -14.26 10.07
N ARG A 114 13.80 -14.15 10.38
CA ARG A 114 14.34 -14.45 11.71
C ARG A 114 13.78 -13.54 12.78
N TYR A 115 13.69 -12.23 12.53
CA TYR A 115 13.06 -11.28 13.45
C TYR A 115 11.61 -11.68 13.76
N VAL A 116 10.82 -12.01 12.73
CA VAL A 116 9.42 -12.44 12.88
C VAL A 116 9.32 -13.78 13.63
N LEU A 117 10.18 -14.76 13.31
CA LEU A 117 10.24 -16.05 14.01
C LEU A 117 10.65 -15.89 15.47
N ALA A 118 11.56 -14.97 15.79
CA ALA A 118 11.94 -14.67 17.17
C ALA A 118 10.78 -14.08 17.96
N LYS A 119 10.06 -13.11 17.38
CA LYS A 119 8.83 -12.55 18.00
C LYS A 119 7.77 -13.62 18.23
N ALA A 120 7.66 -14.57 17.32
CA ALA A 120 6.75 -15.70 17.44
C ALA A 120 7.26 -16.83 18.36
N GLN A 121 8.43 -16.68 19.00
CA GLN A 121 9.08 -17.69 19.86
C GLN A 121 9.34 -19.03 19.13
N ARG A 122 9.65 -18.96 17.84
CA ARG A 122 9.86 -20.11 16.96
C ARG A 122 11.24 -20.17 16.31
N LEU A 123 12.08 -19.16 16.53
CA LEU A 123 13.46 -19.16 16.06
C LEU A 123 14.31 -20.14 16.87
N GLN A 124 14.99 -21.08 16.20
CA GLN A 124 15.83 -22.10 16.85
C GLN A 124 17.26 -21.58 17.12
N ASP A 125 17.91 -22.02 18.21
CA ASP A 125 19.25 -21.59 18.63
C ASP A 125 20.32 -21.70 17.54
N GLN A 126 20.25 -22.77 16.72
CA GLN A 126 21.17 -22.99 15.60
C GLN A 126 21.03 -21.91 14.51
N GLN A 127 19.81 -21.43 14.26
CA GLN A 127 19.54 -20.36 13.29
C GLN A 127 19.98 -19.00 13.83
N ALA A 128 19.89 -18.78 15.15
CA ALA A 128 20.37 -17.58 15.82
C ALA A 128 21.91 -17.49 15.80
N SER A 129 22.61 -18.61 16.03
CA SER A 129 24.07 -18.66 16.03
C SER A 129 24.68 -18.48 14.63
N ALA A 130 24.11 -19.15 13.62
CA ALA A 130 24.53 -19.00 12.22
C ALA A 130 24.32 -17.57 11.67
N TYR A 131 23.51 -16.76 12.36
CA TYR A 131 23.21 -15.38 11.98
C TYR A 131 24.22 -14.39 12.56
N GLU A 132 24.64 -14.54 13.81
CA GLU A 132 25.72 -13.73 14.41
C GLU A 132 27.04 -13.87 13.66
N GLU A 133 27.31 -15.06 13.10
CA GLU A 133 28.47 -15.34 12.26
C GLU A 133 28.42 -14.64 10.89
N ALA A 134 27.22 -14.26 10.42
CA ALA A 134 26.98 -13.69 9.09
C ALA A 134 26.70 -12.17 9.10
N LYS A 135 26.91 -11.48 10.22
CA LYS A 135 26.64 -10.04 10.35
C LYS A 135 27.54 -9.16 9.48
N ASP A 136 28.70 -9.67 9.08
CA ASP A 136 29.62 -8.99 8.18
C ASP A 136 29.08 -9.01 6.76
N GLY A 137 28.81 -7.83 6.18
CA GLY A 137 28.30 -7.68 4.82
C GLY A 137 26.79 -7.53 4.69
N LEU A 138 26.04 -7.49 5.80
CA LEU A 138 24.63 -7.11 5.81
C LEU A 138 24.45 -5.60 5.63
N ASP A 139 23.39 -5.22 4.93
CA ASP A 139 22.93 -3.84 4.83
C ASP A 139 22.45 -3.31 6.20
N ARG A 140 22.31 -2.00 6.31
CA ARG A 140 21.90 -1.35 7.56
C ARG A 140 20.54 -1.83 8.10
N GLU A 141 19.53 -2.08 7.26
CA GLU A 141 18.20 -2.56 7.69
C GLU A 141 18.33 -3.95 8.32
N SER A 142 19.02 -4.86 7.63
CA SER A 142 19.29 -6.22 8.11
C SER A 142 20.05 -6.24 9.44
N ARG A 143 21.01 -5.32 9.64
CA ARG A 143 21.74 -5.17 10.91
C ARG A 143 20.85 -4.64 12.04
N LEU A 144 19.92 -3.72 11.76
CA LEU A 144 18.95 -3.25 12.76
C LEU A 144 18.01 -4.39 13.20
N LEU A 145 17.50 -5.18 12.24
CA LEU A 145 16.71 -6.38 12.52
C LEU A 145 17.52 -7.42 13.34
N THR A 146 18.83 -7.51 13.11
CA THR A 146 19.76 -8.35 13.91
C THR A 146 19.73 -7.97 15.37
N LEU A 147 19.95 -6.67 15.67
CA LEU A 147 20.00 -6.20 17.05
C LEU A 147 18.67 -6.41 17.78
N MET A 148 17.54 -6.19 17.10
CA MET A 148 16.22 -6.47 17.67
C MET A 148 16.01 -7.97 17.90
N THR A 149 16.45 -8.83 16.99
CA THR A 149 16.37 -10.30 17.14
C THR A 149 17.22 -10.77 18.33
N ALA A 150 18.44 -10.27 18.46
CA ALA A 150 19.33 -10.58 19.58
C ALA A 150 18.74 -10.12 20.93
N LYS A 151 18.02 -8.99 20.94
CA LYS A 151 17.27 -8.53 22.12
C LYS A 151 16.13 -9.47 22.51
N ILE A 152 15.36 -9.96 21.54
CA ILE A 152 14.23 -10.89 21.80
C ILE A 152 14.74 -12.20 22.40
N LEU A 153 15.88 -12.69 21.90
CA LEU A 153 16.48 -13.95 22.30
C LEU A 153 17.44 -13.83 23.49
N ASP A 154 17.63 -12.64 24.04
CA ASP A 154 18.56 -12.35 25.16
C ASP A 154 20.01 -12.83 24.91
N LEU A 155 20.50 -12.66 23.67
CA LEU A 155 21.83 -13.16 23.28
C LEU A 155 22.99 -12.29 23.79
N LEU A 156 22.72 -11.00 24.03
CA LEU A 156 23.71 -10.01 24.44
C LEU A 156 23.12 -9.06 25.49
N PRO A 157 23.94 -8.55 26.43
CA PRO A 157 23.53 -7.49 27.35
C PRO A 157 22.98 -6.27 26.61
N LEU A 158 21.99 -5.59 27.21
CA LEU A 158 21.33 -4.44 26.60
C LEU A 158 22.32 -3.33 26.25
N GLU A 159 23.34 -3.10 27.09
CA GLU A 159 24.35 -2.07 26.88
C GLU A 159 25.18 -2.32 25.61
N ASN A 160 25.48 -3.60 25.30
CA ASN A 160 26.20 -3.97 24.08
C ASN A 160 25.35 -3.75 22.82
N LEU A 161 24.05 -4.05 22.93
CA LEU A 161 23.08 -3.81 21.84
C LEU A 161 22.89 -2.32 21.61
N GLN A 162 22.79 -1.52 22.68
CA GLN A 162 22.70 -0.06 22.62
C GLN A 162 23.93 0.58 21.99
N GLN A 163 25.14 0.12 22.34
CA GLN A 163 26.37 0.59 21.71
C GLN A 163 26.38 0.27 20.22
N SER A 164 26.04 -0.98 19.85
CA SER A 164 25.98 -1.41 18.45
C SER A 164 24.94 -0.62 17.64
N LEU A 165 23.80 -0.31 18.25
CA LEU A 165 22.77 0.54 17.66
C LEU A 165 23.30 1.96 17.45
N SER A 166 23.94 2.56 18.45
CA SER A 166 24.53 3.91 18.35
C SER A 166 25.54 4.00 17.21
N ASP A 167 26.44 3.02 17.12
CA ASP A 167 27.44 2.94 16.06
C ASP A 167 26.78 2.81 14.67
N LEU A 168 25.69 2.04 14.58
CA LEU A 168 24.94 1.86 13.33
C LEU A 168 24.11 3.09 12.93
N LEU A 169 23.53 3.79 13.90
CA LEU A 169 22.78 5.02 13.67
C LEU A 169 23.68 6.19 13.28
N SER A 170 24.95 6.17 13.70
CA SER A 170 25.96 7.16 13.30
C SER A 170 26.46 7.00 11.86
N GLN A 171 26.29 5.82 11.26
CA GLN A 171 26.65 5.57 9.87
C GLN A 171 25.69 6.28 8.92
N LYS A 172 26.21 6.65 7.74
CA LYS A 172 25.38 7.23 6.67
C LYS A 172 24.33 6.23 6.22
N GLU A 173 23.09 6.71 6.06
CA GLU A 173 22.00 5.88 5.55
C GLU A 173 22.33 5.40 4.12
N GLU A 174 22.04 4.13 3.85
CA GLU A 174 22.20 3.55 2.53
C GLU A 174 21.07 4.02 1.61
N VAL A 175 21.42 4.43 0.39
CA VAL A 175 20.43 4.78 -0.64
C VAL A 175 20.22 3.56 -1.52
N ARG A 176 19.03 2.96 -1.45
CA ARG A 176 18.64 1.80 -2.26
C ARG A 176 17.50 2.18 -3.20
N THR A 177 17.60 1.76 -4.46
CA THR A 177 16.63 2.08 -5.52
C THR A 177 15.88 0.86 -6.04
N ASP A 178 16.20 -0.33 -5.54
CA ASP A 178 15.69 -1.63 -5.96
C ASP A 178 14.91 -2.34 -4.84
N LEU A 179 14.32 -1.57 -3.93
CA LEU A 179 13.57 -2.10 -2.79
C LEU A 179 12.25 -2.71 -3.23
N VAL A 180 11.94 -3.90 -2.70
CA VAL A 180 10.65 -4.56 -2.93
C VAL A 180 9.52 -3.64 -2.45
N PHE A 181 8.49 -3.48 -3.28
CA PHE A 181 7.38 -2.54 -3.07
C PHE A 181 7.81 -1.08 -2.88
N ASN A 182 8.99 -0.70 -3.36
CA ASN A 182 9.50 0.68 -3.30
C ASN A 182 9.44 1.28 -1.88
N ALA A 183 9.75 0.46 -0.87
CA ALA A 183 9.61 0.82 0.55
C ALA A 183 10.84 1.60 1.07
N VAL A 184 11.07 2.80 0.50
CA VAL A 184 12.26 3.64 0.72
C VAL A 184 12.45 4.07 2.18
N TYR A 185 11.37 4.21 2.94
CA TYR A 185 11.39 4.62 4.35
C TYR A 185 11.32 3.45 5.34
N ARG A 186 11.24 2.19 4.86
CA ARG A 186 11.21 1.02 5.74
C ARG A 186 12.45 0.91 6.63
N GLU A 187 13.64 1.14 6.09
CA GLU A 187 14.87 1.12 6.89
C GLU A 187 14.81 2.16 8.04
N LYS A 188 14.26 3.35 7.78
CA LYS A 188 14.08 4.40 8.80
C LYS A 188 13.02 4.02 9.83
N ALA A 189 11.96 3.35 9.40
CA ALA A 189 10.95 2.79 10.29
C ALA A 189 11.56 1.71 11.20
N VAL A 190 12.33 0.78 10.63
CA VAL A 190 13.06 -0.25 11.37
C VAL A 190 14.09 0.38 12.33
N ALA A 191 14.74 1.48 11.95
CA ALA A 191 15.65 2.21 12.82
C ALA A 191 14.92 2.83 14.04
N LEU A 192 13.73 3.41 13.85
CA LEU A 192 12.90 3.88 14.95
C LEU A 192 12.43 2.74 15.85
N MET A 193 11.98 1.61 15.27
CA MET A 193 11.59 0.41 16.02
C MET A 193 12.76 -0.12 16.87
N ALA A 194 13.97 -0.20 16.30
CA ALA A 194 15.16 -0.64 17.01
C ALA A 194 15.56 0.34 18.12
N GLY A 195 15.50 1.65 17.85
CA GLY A 195 15.75 2.71 18.83
C GLY A 195 14.80 2.63 20.02
N HIS A 196 13.52 2.40 19.76
CA HIS A 196 12.51 2.21 20.78
C HIS A 196 12.74 0.91 21.58
N MET A 197 12.88 -0.23 20.90
CA MET A 197 13.06 -1.55 21.53
C MET A 197 14.34 -1.67 22.37
N LEU A 198 15.42 -0.99 21.96
CA LEU A 198 16.71 -0.99 22.65
C LEU A 198 16.87 0.22 23.58
N GLN A 199 15.83 1.03 23.80
CA GLN A 199 15.84 2.17 24.73
C GLN A 199 16.97 3.16 24.44
N ALA A 200 17.12 3.55 23.17
CA ALA A 200 18.03 4.63 22.79
C ALA A 200 17.66 5.95 23.49
N GLU A 201 18.59 6.91 23.55
CA GLU A 201 18.30 8.23 24.13
C GLU A 201 17.07 8.89 23.50
N ASN A 202 16.26 9.59 24.31
CA ASN A 202 15.02 10.22 23.85
C ASN A 202 15.24 11.17 22.66
N SER A 203 16.37 11.90 22.64
CA SER A 203 16.76 12.79 21.53
C SER A 203 16.95 12.03 20.22
N VAL A 204 17.51 10.82 20.27
CA VAL A 204 17.71 9.94 19.11
C VAL A 204 16.38 9.42 18.60
N GLN A 205 15.53 8.91 19.50
CA GLN A 205 14.20 8.42 19.13
C GLN A 205 13.34 9.53 18.51
N GLN A 206 13.29 10.71 19.12
CA GLN A 206 12.61 11.89 18.59
C GLN A 206 13.16 12.28 17.21
N GLY A 207 14.48 12.27 17.03
CA GLY A 207 15.12 12.57 15.75
C GLY A 207 14.78 11.56 14.64
N LEU A 208 14.55 10.28 14.98
CA LEU A 208 14.11 9.26 14.03
C LEU A 208 12.62 9.43 13.69
N ALA A 209 11.76 9.65 14.68
CA ALA A 209 10.34 9.91 14.48
C ALA A 209 10.09 11.16 13.63
N ASN A 210 10.77 12.27 13.93
CA ASN A 210 10.68 13.51 13.15
C ASN A 210 11.13 13.32 11.70
N ARG A 211 12.14 12.49 11.44
CA ARG A 211 12.57 12.16 10.08
C ARG A 211 11.49 11.41 9.30
N LEU A 212 10.81 10.45 9.91
CA LEU A 212 9.69 9.76 9.28
C LEU A 212 8.52 10.71 9.01
N LEU A 213 8.13 11.51 10.00
CA LEU A 213 7.03 12.48 9.84
C LEU A 213 7.33 13.51 8.74
N ALA A 214 8.56 14.04 8.69
CA ALA A 214 8.97 15.00 7.67
C ALA A 214 9.03 14.41 6.25
N ALA A 215 9.12 13.08 6.13
CA ALA A 215 9.14 12.37 4.86
C ALA A 215 7.75 12.07 4.28
N MET A 216 6.69 12.23 5.08
CA MET A 216 5.32 12.04 4.63
C MET A 216 4.98 13.08 3.54
N ASN A 217 4.51 12.62 2.39
CA ASN A 217 4.14 13.52 1.30
C ASN A 217 2.81 14.23 1.59
N PRO A 218 2.44 15.27 0.80
CA PRO A 218 1.20 16.02 1.01
C PRO A 218 -0.09 15.21 0.93
N SER A 219 -0.06 13.99 0.40
CA SER A 219 -1.20 13.07 0.36
C SER A 219 -1.29 12.18 1.61
N GLY A 220 -0.51 12.45 2.66
CA GLY A 220 -0.55 11.71 3.92
C GLY A 220 0.01 10.30 3.83
N ARG A 221 0.96 10.04 2.92
CA ARG A 221 1.59 8.73 2.74
C ARG A 221 3.09 8.84 2.50
N TRP A 222 3.79 7.74 2.70
CA TRP A 222 5.18 7.57 2.23
C TRP A 222 5.16 7.04 0.79
N THR A 223 6.28 6.50 0.32
CA THR A 223 6.50 6.13 -1.09
C THR A 223 5.45 5.15 -1.62
N SER A 224 5.04 4.18 -0.80
CA SER A 224 4.12 3.13 -1.20
C SER A 224 3.21 2.68 -0.06
N THR A 225 2.26 1.78 -0.33
CA THR A 225 1.40 1.18 0.70
C THR A 225 2.20 0.34 1.70
N SER A 226 3.25 -0.35 1.24
CA SER A 226 4.17 -1.08 2.11
C SER A 226 4.92 -0.12 3.03
N ASP A 227 5.47 0.94 2.44
CA ASP A 227 6.27 1.95 3.14
C ASP A 227 5.48 2.71 4.20
N THR A 228 4.23 3.05 3.84
CA THR A 228 3.27 3.69 4.76
C THR A 228 2.94 2.75 5.92
N GLY A 229 2.75 1.45 5.65
CA GLY A 229 2.50 0.46 6.69
C GLY A 229 3.64 0.36 7.71
N TRP A 230 4.89 0.32 7.23
CA TRP A 230 6.08 0.30 8.10
C TRP A 230 6.24 1.59 8.90
N SER A 231 6.07 2.73 8.25
CA SER A 231 6.22 4.04 8.89
C SER A 231 5.20 4.24 10.01
N LEU A 232 3.93 3.89 9.75
CA LEU A 232 2.87 3.98 10.76
C LEU A 232 3.03 2.95 11.89
N LEU A 233 3.53 1.75 11.60
CA LEU A 233 3.88 0.78 12.64
C LEU A 233 4.93 1.34 13.60
N ALA A 234 6.04 1.86 13.06
CA ALA A 234 7.14 2.38 13.87
C ALA A 234 6.73 3.62 14.67
N LEU A 235 5.98 4.54 14.05
CA LEU A 235 5.42 5.71 14.72
C LEU A 235 4.43 5.30 15.82
N GLY A 236 3.56 4.33 15.55
CA GLY A 236 2.60 3.81 16.53
C GLY A 236 3.27 3.24 17.78
N GLN A 237 4.34 2.44 17.61
CA GLN A 237 5.14 1.95 18.73
C GLN A 237 5.86 3.07 19.49
N TYR A 238 6.46 4.01 18.78
CA TYR A 238 7.13 5.15 19.42
C TYR A 238 6.14 6.00 20.24
N PHE A 239 4.98 6.32 19.68
CA PHE A 239 3.96 7.14 20.33
C PHE A 239 3.19 6.39 21.42
N SER A 240 3.18 5.05 21.43
CA SER A 240 2.46 4.30 22.47
C SER A 240 3.02 4.54 23.86
N ASP A 241 4.30 4.87 23.99
CA ASP A 241 4.90 5.14 25.31
C ASP A 241 4.77 6.61 25.74
N LEU A 242 4.29 7.48 24.85
CA LEU A 242 4.05 8.88 25.20
C LEU A 242 2.74 9.03 25.96
N THR A 243 2.76 9.88 26.98
CA THR A 243 1.55 10.27 27.70
C THR A 243 0.95 11.49 27.02
N ALA A 244 -0.37 11.49 26.81
CA ALA A 244 -1.05 12.66 26.30
C ALA A 244 -0.77 13.85 27.24
N PRO A 245 -0.53 15.05 26.72
CA PRO A 245 -0.52 16.25 27.55
C PRO A 245 -1.84 16.36 28.33
N ALA A 246 -1.79 16.94 29.54
CA ALA A 246 -2.98 17.09 30.38
C ALA A 246 -3.61 18.49 30.29
N ASN A 247 -2.91 19.45 29.69
CA ASN A 247 -3.36 20.83 29.61
C ASN A 247 -4.22 21.04 28.37
N GLU A 248 -5.39 21.63 28.57
CA GLU A 248 -6.25 22.10 27.49
C GLU A 248 -5.48 23.01 26.52
N VAL A 249 -5.65 22.74 25.23
CA VAL A 249 -5.05 23.49 24.14
C VAL A 249 -6.01 24.59 23.70
N ALA A 250 -5.55 25.83 23.70
CA ALA A 250 -6.33 26.99 23.28
C ALA A 250 -5.51 27.90 22.38
N GLY A 251 -6.17 28.49 21.38
CA GLY A 251 -5.49 29.32 20.41
C GLY A 251 -6.42 29.94 19.38
N ARG A 252 -5.82 30.39 18.29
CA ARG A 252 -6.53 30.97 17.14
C ARG A 252 -5.91 30.53 15.83
N VAL A 253 -6.76 30.41 14.81
CA VAL A 253 -6.41 30.30 13.41
C VAL A 253 -6.83 31.60 12.74
N THR A 254 -5.91 32.27 12.05
CA THR A 254 -6.19 33.48 11.28
C THR A 254 -6.03 33.15 9.81
N VAL A 255 -7.11 33.30 9.03
CA VAL A 255 -7.06 33.21 7.56
C VAL A 255 -7.20 34.60 6.98
N ALA A 256 -6.31 34.95 6.04
CA ALA A 256 -6.37 36.23 5.37
C ALA A 256 -7.74 36.47 4.70
N GLY A 257 -8.42 37.54 5.12
CA GLY A 257 -9.74 37.91 4.61
C GLY A 257 -10.94 37.24 5.31
N GLU A 258 -10.73 36.34 6.28
CA GLU A 258 -11.81 35.78 7.12
C GLU A 258 -11.75 36.25 8.58
N GLY A 259 -10.58 36.67 9.05
CA GLY A 259 -10.36 37.05 10.45
C GLY A 259 -9.95 35.86 11.32
N ASP A 260 -10.02 36.05 12.63
CA ASP A 260 -9.58 35.06 13.62
C ASP A 260 -10.71 34.10 13.98
N GLN A 261 -10.40 32.81 13.99
CA GLN A 261 -11.24 31.73 14.50
C GLN A 261 -10.54 31.13 15.74
N SER A 262 -11.17 31.15 16.91
CA SER A 262 -10.58 30.59 18.14
C SER A 262 -10.89 29.10 18.28
N PHE A 263 -9.94 28.31 18.81
CA PHE A 263 -10.17 26.92 19.23
C PHE A 263 -9.87 26.72 20.71
N ARG A 264 -10.48 25.68 21.27
CA ARG A 264 -10.22 25.14 22.60
C ARG A 264 -10.57 23.66 22.62
N PHE A 265 -9.59 22.80 22.87
CA PHE A 265 -9.80 21.35 22.89
C PHE A 265 -8.89 20.66 23.90
N GLU A 266 -9.32 19.51 24.40
CA GLU A 266 -8.49 18.61 25.21
C GLU A 266 -7.40 17.96 24.33
N PRO A 267 -6.21 17.61 24.84
CA PRO A 267 -5.10 17.11 24.01
C PRO A 267 -5.36 15.84 23.17
N SER A 268 -6.41 15.08 23.50
CA SER A 268 -6.90 13.91 22.73
C SER A 268 -8.00 14.25 21.72
N ALA A 269 -8.39 15.52 21.60
CA ALA A 269 -9.40 16.02 20.69
C ALA A 269 -8.77 16.83 19.55
N TYR A 270 -9.57 17.16 18.55
CA TYR A 270 -9.19 17.99 17.42
C TYR A 270 -10.34 18.95 17.07
N GLU A 271 -10.00 20.04 16.39
CA GLU A 271 -10.94 21.01 15.86
C GLU A 271 -10.77 21.09 14.34
N THR A 272 -11.88 21.21 13.62
CA THR A 272 -11.87 21.37 12.15
C THR A 272 -12.41 22.74 11.79
N PHE A 273 -11.70 23.43 10.91
CA PHE A 273 -12.08 24.72 10.38
C PHE A 273 -12.31 24.63 8.88
N GLU A 274 -13.53 24.95 8.45
CA GLU A 274 -13.79 25.18 7.03
C GLU A 274 -13.26 26.57 6.65
N ILE A 275 -12.43 26.60 5.61
CA ILE A 275 -11.83 27.82 5.07
C ILE A 275 -12.43 28.06 3.68
N ASP A 276 -12.88 29.29 3.39
CA ASP A 276 -13.30 29.65 2.03
C ASP A 276 -12.09 29.53 1.07
N PRO A 277 -12.09 28.57 0.13
CA PRO A 277 -10.97 28.34 -0.75
C PRO A 277 -10.68 29.55 -1.63
N MET A 278 -11.69 30.35 -2.00
CA MET A 278 -11.48 31.53 -2.84
C MET A 278 -10.74 32.63 -2.09
N ARG A 279 -10.99 32.78 -0.79
CA ARG A 279 -10.27 33.75 0.06
C ARG A 279 -8.84 33.31 0.31
N LEU A 280 -8.65 32.04 0.67
CA LEU A 280 -7.32 31.45 0.85
C LEU A 280 -6.48 31.57 -0.42
N LEU A 281 -7.04 31.28 -1.60
CA LEU A 281 -6.30 31.38 -2.86
C LEU A 281 -5.99 32.84 -3.26
N ALA A 282 -6.83 33.81 -2.86
CA ALA A 282 -6.56 35.22 -3.10
C ALA A 282 -5.43 35.78 -2.24
N ASN A 283 -5.27 35.29 -1.01
CA ASN A 283 -4.15 35.61 -0.13
C ASN A 283 -3.74 34.36 0.69
N PRO A 284 -2.80 33.53 0.20
CA PRO A 284 -2.48 32.22 0.76
C PRO A 284 -1.65 32.33 2.04
N HIS A 285 -2.30 32.80 3.11
CA HIS A 285 -1.71 32.97 4.42
C HIS A 285 -2.66 32.47 5.51
N VAL A 286 -2.16 31.53 6.31
CA VAL A 286 -2.82 31.02 7.51
C VAL A 286 -1.82 31.10 8.66
N GLU A 287 -2.21 31.75 9.74
CA GLU A 287 -1.45 31.81 10.99
C GLU A 287 -2.16 30.97 12.06
N ILE A 288 -1.42 30.09 12.73
CA ILE A 288 -1.93 29.33 13.89
C ILE A 288 -1.10 29.77 15.10
N VAL A 289 -1.78 30.30 16.12
CA VAL A 289 -1.17 30.67 17.40
C VAL A 289 -1.83 29.85 18.49
N SER A 290 -1.03 29.16 19.30
CA SER A 290 -1.52 28.32 20.40
C SER A 290 -0.73 28.56 21.69
N ASN A 291 -1.36 28.28 22.82
CA ASN A 291 -0.73 28.24 24.13
C ASN A 291 0.00 26.91 24.42
N ALA A 292 -0.06 25.93 23.51
CA ALA A 292 0.55 24.61 23.71
C ALA A 292 2.08 24.72 23.87
N ASP A 293 2.61 24.05 24.88
CA ASP A 293 4.05 23.90 25.15
C ASP A 293 4.64 22.61 24.57
N PHE A 294 3.86 21.91 23.75
CA PHE A 294 4.22 20.72 22.99
C PHE A 294 3.90 20.91 21.50
N PRO A 295 4.52 20.12 20.59
CA PRO A 295 4.24 20.21 19.16
C PRO A 295 2.77 19.95 18.85
N LEU A 296 2.14 20.85 18.07
CA LEU A 296 0.82 20.64 17.50
C LEU A 296 0.95 20.18 16.04
N SER A 297 0.26 19.10 15.71
CA SER A 297 0.10 18.66 14.32
C SER A 297 -1.16 19.30 13.73
N TYR A 298 -1.08 19.69 12.46
CA TYR A 298 -2.22 20.18 11.70
C TYR A 298 -2.21 19.58 10.30
N GLN A 299 -3.39 19.45 9.71
CA GLN A 299 -3.57 19.09 8.31
C GLN A 299 -4.44 20.16 7.64
N MET A 300 -4.03 20.59 6.46
CA MET A 300 -4.83 21.46 5.61
C MET A 300 -5.12 20.72 4.31
N GLU A 301 -6.40 20.50 4.03
CA GLU A 301 -6.84 19.83 2.82
C GLU A 301 -7.56 20.82 1.89
N LEU A 302 -7.12 20.87 0.63
CA LEU A 302 -7.80 21.60 -0.43
C LEU A 302 -8.11 20.63 -1.57
N THR A 303 -9.38 20.26 -1.69
CA THR A 303 -9.87 19.39 -2.76
C THR A 303 -10.45 20.23 -3.89
N TYR A 304 -9.93 20.05 -5.11
CA TYR A 304 -10.44 20.73 -6.30
C TYR A 304 -10.35 19.81 -7.52
N PRO A 305 -11.28 19.92 -8.49
CA PRO A 305 -11.24 19.12 -9.70
C PRO A 305 -10.01 19.49 -10.55
N ARG A 306 -9.23 18.48 -10.96
CA ARG A 306 -8.13 18.64 -11.93
C ARG A 306 -8.67 18.67 -13.36
N LEU A 307 -9.33 19.78 -13.70
CA LEU A 307 -9.90 20.01 -15.03
C LEU A 307 -8.84 19.94 -16.14
N ASP A 308 -7.60 20.32 -15.84
CA ASP A 308 -6.45 20.22 -16.73
C ASP A 308 -6.15 18.78 -17.18
N PHE A 309 -6.31 17.81 -16.27
CA PHE A 309 -6.14 16.39 -16.57
C PHE A 309 -7.38 15.78 -17.22
N ALA A 310 -8.58 16.27 -16.91
CA ALA A 310 -9.80 15.80 -17.54
C ALA A 310 -9.79 16.05 -19.05
N GLU A 311 -9.31 17.20 -19.52
CA GLU A 311 -9.32 17.52 -20.95
C GLU A 311 -8.26 16.79 -21.78
N LYS A 312 -7.05 16.61 -21.23
CA LYS A 312 -5.89 16.15 -22.01
C LYS A 312 -5.41 14.75 -21.63
N GLY A 313 -5.98 14.17 -20.57
CA GLY A 313 -5.37 13.04 -19.89
C GLY A 313 -4.07 13.43 -19.20
N TYR A 314 -3.33 12.42 -18.76
CA TYR A 314 -2.00 12.59 -18.18
C TYR A 314 -1.13 11.38 -18.49
N SER A 315 0.18 11.58 -18.62
CA SER A 315 1.12 10.52 -18.97
C SER A 315 2.45 10.75 -18.27
N ASN A 316 2.87 9.76 -17.47
CA ASN A 316 4.18 9.68 -16.85
C ASN A 316 4.60 8.20 -16.76
N GLY A 317 5.52 7.77 -17.62
CA GLY A 317 5.95 6.36 -17.75
C GLY A 317 4.99 5.44 -18.51
N PHE A 318 3.77 5.91 -18.76
CA PHE A 318 2.78 5.24 -19.59
C PHE A 318 2.10 6.24 -20.53
N LYS A 319 1.58 5.75 -21.66
CA LYS A 319 0.54 6.40 -22.47
C LYS A 319 -0.67 5.49 -22.55
N ILE A 320 -1.88 6.02 -22.61
CA ILE A 320 -3.11 5.21 -22.59
C ILE A 320 -4.21 5.80 -23.48
N SER A 321 -4.99 4.94 -24.11
CA SER A 321 -6.21 5.24 -24.84
C SER A 321 -7.29 4.18 -24.56
N LYS A 322 -8.55 4.57 -24.79
CA LYS A 322 -9.72 3.70 -24.64
C LYS A 322 -10.66 3.89 -25.83
N SER A 323 -11.18 2.79 -26.37
CA SER A 323 -12.30 2.77 -27.31
C SER A 323 -13.45 1.91 -26.78
N ILE A 324 -14.67 2.26 -27.20
CA ILE A 324 -15.90 1.51 -26.92
C ILE A 324 -16.59 1.32 -28.28
N GLU A 325 -16.72 0.07 -28.71
CA GLU A 325 -17.22 -0.27 -30.04
C GLU A 325 -18.40 -1.22 -29.92
N ASN A 326 -19.47 -0.96 -30.68
CA ASN A 326 -20.61 -1.88 -30.76
C ASN A 326 -20.18 -3.17 -31.48
N THR A 327 -20.42 -4.33 -30.86
CA THR A 327 -20.08 -5.63 -31.46
C THR A 327 -20.86 -5.95 -32.74
N ALA A 328 -21.98 -5.26 -32.98
CA ALA A 328 -22.72 -5.33 -34.24
C ALA A 328 -22.11 -4.47 -35.36
N ASN A 329 -20.97 -3.81 -35.12
CA ASN A 329 -20.32 -2.85 -36.03
C ASN A 329 -21.23 -1.67 -36.41
N SER A 330 -22.16 -1.30 -35.52
CA SER A 330 -22.98 -0.09 -35.63
C SER A 330 -22.25 1.09 -34.98
N GLU A 331 -22.29 2.27 -35.61
CA GLU A 331 -21.78 3.50 -35.00
C GLU A 331 -22.64 3.93 -33.80
N THR A 332 -23.91 3.54 -33.79
CA THR A 332 -24.86 3.82 -32.71
C THR A 332 -24.94 2.64 -31.74
N ILE A 333 -24.98 2.93 -30.44
CA ILE A 333 -25.17 1.94 -29.37
C ILE A 333 -26.62 2.06 -28.88
N HIS A 334 -27.41 1.01 -29.04
CA HIS A 334 -28.79 0.95 -28.54
C HIS A 334 -28.84 0.23 -27.19
N VAL A 335 -29.88 0.48 -26.40
CA VAL A 335 -30.16 -0.30 -25.20
C VAL A 335 -30.26 -1.80 -25.54
N GLY A 336 -29.54 -2.63 -24.79
CA GLY A 336 -29.44 -4.07 -24.99
C GLY A 336 -28.20 -4.50 -25.78
N ASP A 337 -27.58 -3.59 -26.54
CA ASP A 337 -26.38 -3.88 -27.33
C ASP A 337 -25.21 -4.30 -26.44
N VAL A 338 -24.38 -5.16 -27.01
CA VAL A 338 -23.10 -5.53 -26.40
C VAL A 338 -22.00 -4.73 -27.07
N VAL A 339 -21.16 -4.12 -26.25
CA VAL A 339 -20.01 -3.33 -26.66
C VAL A 339 -18.72 -3.99 -26.23
N LYS A 340 -17.69 -3.90 -27.07
CA LYS A 340 -16.31 -4.24 -26.75
C LYS A 340 -15.61 -2.98 -26.24
N VAL A 341 -15.11 -3.04 -25.02
CA VAL A 341 -14.23 -2.00 -24.48
C VAL A 341 -12.79 -2.45 -24.71
N THR A 342 -11.99 -1.59 -25.35
CA THR A 342 -10.57 -1.85 -25.61
C THR A 342 -9.74 -0.75 -24.99
N VAL A 343 -8.83 -1.14 -24.11
CA VAL A 343 -7.82 -0.25 -23.53
C VAL A 343 -6.47 -0.60 -24.11
N GLN A 344 -5.82 0.38 -24.72
CA GLN A 344 -4.45 0.27 -25.22
C GLN A 344 -3.55 1.18 -24.40
N PHE A 345 -2.39 0.68 -24.00
CA PHE A 345 -1.39 1.49 -23.31
C PHE A 345 0.03 1.11 -23.71
N GLU A 346 0.92 2.08 -23.69
CA GLU A 346 2.35 1.90 -23.98
C GLU A 346 3.12 2.15 -22.70
N ALA A 347 3.92 1.17 -22.27
CA ALA A 347 4.86 1.31 -21.16
C ALA A 347 6.22 1.74 -21.71
N ASP A 348 6.86 2.73 -21.09
CA ASP A 348 8.15 3.23 -21.58
C ASP A 348 9.21 2.10 -21.69
N ASP A 349 9.93 2.07 -22.82
CA ASP A 349 10.79 0.96 -23.26
C ASP A 349 11.95 0.59 -22.32
N ASN A 350 12.33 1.49 -21.40
CA ASN A 350 13.58 1.35 -20.65
C ASN A 350 13.46 0.56 -19.33
N ASN A 351 12.27 0.11 -18.93
CA ASN A 351 12.09 -0.51 -17.60
C ASN A 351 11.24 -1.80 -17.61
N ARG A 352 11.61 -2.72 -16.71
CA ARG A 352 10.72 -3.80 -16.26
C ARG A 352 9.75 -3.19 -15.25
N ASN A 353 8.47 -3.23 -15.56
CA ASN A 353 7.42 -2.59 -14.78
C ASN A 353 6.74 -3.64 -13.89
N HIS A 354 6.84 -3.47 -12.58
CA HIS A 354 6.31 -4.41 -11.59
C HIS A 354 4.99 -3.92 -10.98
N HIS A 355 4.08 -4.84 -10.73
CA HIS A 355 2.77 -4.61 -10.11
C HIS A 355 1.96 -3.51 -10.83
N VAL A 356 1.69 -3.74 -12.11
CA VAL A 356 0.88 -2.85 -12.94
C VAL A 356 -0.59 -3.09 -12.67
N VAL A 357 -1.34 -2.01 -12.45
CA VAL A 357 -2.81 -2.05 -12.37
C VAL A 357 -3.41 -1.19 -13.47
N LEU A 358 -4.37 -1.77 -14.17
CA LEU A 358 -5.32 -1.09 -15.04
C LEU A 358 -6.64 -0.97 -14.29
N ASP A 359 -7.08 0.25 -13.98
CA ASP A 359 -8.36 0.57 -13.35
C ASP A 359 -9.22 1.30 -14.39
N ASP A 360 -10.28 0.62 -14.86
CA ASP A 360 -11.19 1.16 -15.88
C ASP A 360 -12.61 1.33 -15.33
N PRO A 361 -12.98 2.55 -14.87
CA PRO A 361 -14.34 2.85 -14.49
C PRO A 361 -15.31 2.74 -15.67
N LEU A 362 -16.52 2.24 -15.40
CA LEU A 362 -17.58 2.12 -16.39
C LEU A 362 -18.42 3.41 -16.45
N PRO A 363 -18.82 3.86 -17.64
CA PRO A 363 -19.90 4.83 -17.79
C PRO A 363 -21.20 4.27 -17.20
N ALA A 364 -22.03 5.11 -16.59
CA ALA A 364 -23.23 4.66 -15.85
C ALA A 364 -24.26 3.89 -16.71
N GLY A 365 -24.25 4.08 -18.04
CA GLY A 365 -25.11 3.35 -18.98
C GLY A 365 -24.61 1.96 -19.37
N LEU A 366 -23.42 1.54 -18.91
CA LEU A 366 -22.78 0.27 -19.25
C LEU A 366 -22.57 -0.61 -18.02
N VAL A 367 -22.80 -1.92 -18.17
CA VAL A 367 -22.50 -2.95 -17.16
C VAL A 367 -21.54 -3.97 -17.76
N ALA A 368 -20.41 -4.23 -17.10
CA ALA A 368 -19.45 -5.23 -17.58
C ALA A 368 -20.06 -6.65 -17.54
N ILE A 369 -19.81 -7.42 -18.59
CA ILE A 369 -20.26 -8.81 -18.71
C ILE A 369 -19.15 -9.70 -18.18
N ASN A 370 -19.44 -10.45 -17.11
CA ASN A 370 -18.49 -11.39 -16.54
C ASN A 370 -18.71 -12.80 -17.09
N SER A 371 -18.05 -13.12 -18.20
CA SER A 371 -18.14 -14.43 -18.86
C SER A 371 -17.53 -15.58 -18.05
N ALA A 372 -16.91 -15.33 -16.89
CA ALA A 372 -16.51 -16.38 -15.95
C ALA A 372 -17.70 -16.92 -15.13
N LEU A 373 -18.84 -16.24 -15.11
CA LEU A 373 -20.06 -16.72 -14.45
C LEU A 373 -20.77 -17.75 -15.32
N ALA A 374 -21.13 -18.89 -14.75
CA ALA A 374 -21.83 -19.97 -15.45
C ALA A 374 -23.21 -19.58 -15.99
N THR A 375 -23.77 -18.46 -15.52
CA THR A 375 -25.08 -17.92 -15.93
C THR A 375 -24.98 -16.88 -17.05
N GLU A 376 -23.78 -16.45 -17.42
CA GLU A 376 -23.56 -15.49 -18.51
C GLU A 376 -23.27 -16.22 -19.81
N GLU A 377 -23.87 -15.76 -20.91
CA GLU A 377 -23.52 -16.25 -22.23
C GLU A 377 -22.11 -15.76 -22.61
N PRO A 378 -21.22 -16.64 -23.09
CA PRO A 378 -19.92 -16.21 -23.59
C PRO A 378 -20.08 -15.21 -24.73
N VAL A 379 -19.49 -14.02 -24.58
CA VAL A 379 -19.48 -12.97 -25.59
C VAL A 379 -18.10 -12.88 -26.23
N GLY A 380 -18.07 -12.75 -27.56
CA GLY A 380 -16.87 -12.50 -28.36
C GLY A 380 -16.56 -13.63 -29.34
N GLU A 381 -15.64 -13.38 -30.26
CA GLU A 381 -15.11 -14.44 -31.12
C GLU A 381 -14.48 -15.53 -30.26
N SER A 382 -14.84 -16.79 -30.50
CA SER A 382 -14.13 -17.92 -29.94
C SER A 382 -12.76 -17.99 -30.62
N ASP A 383 -11.79 -17.20 -30.12
CA ASP A 383 -10.37 -17.29 -30.47
C ASP A 383 -9.76 -18.61 -29.93
N ALA A 384 -10.45 -19.74 -30.11
CA ALA A 384 -9.98 -21.05 -29.71
C ALA A 384 -8.61 -21.38 -30.36
N ASP A 385 -8.29 -20.73 -31.47
CA ASP A 385 -7.00 -20.85 -32.18
C ASP A 385 -5.97 -19.75 -31.81
N ASP A 386 -6.34 -18.64 -31.14
CA ASP A 386 -5.44 -17.49 -30.88
C ASP A 386 -5.15 -17.20 -29.39
N ILE A 387 -5.70 -17.96 -28.44
CA ILE A 387 -5.38 -17.84 -26.99
C ILE A 387 -3.87 -18.06 -26.70
N ARG A 388 -3.13 -18.69 -27.61
CA ARG A 388 -1.68 -18.91 -27.49
C ARG A 388 -0.83 -17.75 -27.99
N SER A 389 -1.37 -16.83 -28.78
CA SER A 389 -0.59 -15.68 -29.25
C SER A 389 -0.41 -14.68 -28.11
N ARG A 390 0.85 -14.30 -27.85
CA ARG A 390 1.16 -13.20 -26.91
C ARG A 390 0.81 -11.82 -27.49
N TYR A 391 0.38 -11.77 -28.74
CA TYR A 391 0.14 -10.57 -29.51
C TYR A 391 -1.28 -10.57 -30.05
N TRP A 392 -1.87 -9.39 -30.14
CA TRP A 392 -3.00 -9.11 -31.00
C TRP A 392 -2.53 -8.95 -32.45
N SER A 393 -3.44 -9.10 -33.41
CA SER A 393 -3.12 -8.97 -34.85
C SER A 393 -2.67 -7.56 -35.25
N ASP A 394 -2.95 -6.56 -34.42
CA ASP A 394 -2.55 -5.15 -34.56
C ASP A 394 -1.17 -4.83 -33.97
N GLY A 395 -0.46 -5.84 -33.44
CA GLY A 395 0.90 -5.71 -32.91
C GLY A 395 1.00 -5.39 -31.42
N TYR A 396 -0.12 -5.19 -30.71
CA TYR A 396 -0.10 -4.99 -29.26
C TYR A 396 0.15 -6.30 -28.52
N TYR A 397 0.94 -6.27 -27.45
CA TYR A 397 1.03 -7.37 -26.50
C TYR A 397 -0.32 -7.57 -25.79
N ARG A 398 -0.76 -8.82 -25.62
CA ARG A 398 -1.94 -9.11 -24.80
C ARG A 398 -1.62 -8.79 -23.33
N PHE A 399 -2.38 -7.89 -22.70
CA PHE A 399 -2.32 -7.67 -21.26
C PHE A 399 -3.11 -8.78 -20.55
N ILE A 400 -2.43 -9.90 -20.27
CA ILE A 400 -3.01 -11.04 -19.56
C ILE A 400 -2.86 -10.79 -18.06
N PRO A 401 -3.95 -10.54 -17.31
CA PRO A 401 -3.86 -10.27 -15.88
C PRO A 401 -3.50 -11.52 -15.08
N ASN A 402 -2.71 -11.34 -14.02
CA ASN A 402 -2.54 -12.32 -12.94
C ASN A 402 -3.81 -12.40 -12.07
N HIS A 403 -4.52 -11.28 -11.95
CA HIS A 403 -5.78 -11.16 -11.22
C HIS A 403 -6.65 -10.07 -11.86
N PHE A 404 -7.95 -10.25 -11.83
CA PHE A 404 -8.89 -9.26 -12.34
C PHE A 404 -10.14 -9.20 -11.47
N GLU A 405 -10.80 -8.05 -11.48
CA GLU A 405 -12.01 -7.78 -10.73
C GLU A 405 -13.01 -7.07 -11.64
N MET A 406 -14.18 -7.67 -11.83
CA MET A 406 -15.32 -7.01 -12.46
C MET A 406 -16.29 -6.59 -11.36
N ARG A 407 -16.38 -5.29 -11.13
CA ARG A 407 -17.24 -4.65 -10.12
C ARG A 407 -18.35 -3.89 -10.82
N ASP A 408 -19.39 -3.52 -10.08
CA ASP A 408 -20.56 -2.82 -10.62
C ASP A 408 -20.20 -1.55 -11.41
N THR A 409 -19.17 -0.83 -10.97
CA THR A 409 -18.81 0.48 -11.56
C THR A 409 -17.45 0.49 -12.26
N ARG A 410 -16.74 -0.64 -12.35
CA ARG A 410 -15.38 -0.67 -12.90
C ARG A 410 -14.89 -2.08 -13.20
N VAL A 411 -13.93 -2.18 -14.13
CA VAL A 411 -13.11 -3.36 -14.36
C VAL A 411 -11.67 -3.05 -13.95
N VAL A 412 -11.07 -3.90 -13.13
CA VAL A 412 -9.69 -3.73 -12.67
C VAL A 412 -8.88 -4.96 -13.04
N ALA A 413 -7.74 -4.77 -13.68
CA ALA A 413 -6.86 -5.85 -14.12
C ALA A 413 -5.44 -5.62 -13.60
N PHE A 414 -4.85 -6.65 -13.02
CA PHE A 414 -3.54 -6.60 -12.36
C PHE A 414 -2.55 -7.52 -13.05
N ARG A 415 -1.31 -7.04 -13.21
CA ARG A 415 -0.22 -7.85 -13.72
C ARG A 415 1.04 -7.61 -12.91
N ASP A 416 1.63 -8.69 -12.42
CA ASP A 416 2.80 -8.62 -11.53
C ASP A 416 4.00 -8.05 -12.26
N GLU A 417 4.07 -8.24 -13.59
CA GLU A 417 5.18 -7.74 -14.38
C GLU A 417 4.87 -7.60 -15.88
N ILE A 418 5.34 -6.51 -16.47
CA ILE A 418 5.43 -6.28 -17.91
C ILE A 418 6.78 -5.69 -18.30
N TRP A 419 7.20 -5.95 -19.54
CA TRP A 419 8.30 -5.22 -20.18
C TRP A 419 7.77 -3.92 -20.80
N GLY A 420 8.67 -3.00 -21.18
CA GLY A 420 8.32 -1.88 -22.04
C GLY A 420 7.68 -2.30 -23.36
N GLY A 421 6.85 -1.43 -23.92
CA GLY A 421 6.15 -1.61 -25.18
C GLY A 421 4.61 -1.52 -25.10
N PRO A 422 3.91 -1.77 -26.22
CA PRO A 422 2.48 -1.56 -26.35
C PRO A 422 1.66 -2.77 -25.88
N TYR A 423 0.68 -2.56 -25.00
CA TYR A 423 -0.23 -3.57 -24.46
C TYR A 423 -1.69 -3.24 -24.75
N GLN A 424 -2.52 -4.27 -24.86
CA GLN A 424 -3.96 -4.15 -25.03
C GLN A 424 -4.71 -5.12 -24.11
N TYR A 425 -5.74 -4.59 -23.46
CA TYR A 425 -6.73 -5.32 -22.67
C TYR A 425 -8.14 -5.03 -23.22
N SER A 426 -8.95 -6.06 -23.41
CA SER A 426 -10.33 -5.90 -23.86
C SER A 426 -11.29 -6.71 -22.99
N TYR A 427 -12.48 -6.18 -22.79
CA TYR A 427 -13.59 -6.85 -22.14
C TYR A 427 -14.93 -6.40 -22.76
N TYR A 428 -16.02 -7.07 -22.41
CA TYR A 428 -17.35 -6.76 -22.95
C TYR A 428 -18.24 -6.11 -21.89
N ALA A 429 -19.11 -5.21 -22.32
CA ALA A 429 -20.14 -4.60 -21.49
C ALA A 429 -21.48 -4.55 -22.24
N ARG A 430 -22.58 -4.48 -21.50
CA ARG A 430 -23.93 -4.32 -22.05
C ARG A 430 -24.43 -2.91 -21.81
N ALA A 431 -25.04 -2.31 -22.83
CA ALA A 431 -25.78 -1.07 -22.72
C ALA A 431 -27.13 -1.32 -22.03
N VAL A 432 -27.38 -0.65 -20.90
CA VAL A 432 -28.57 -0.90 -20.06
C VAL A 432 -29.49 0.30 -19.90
N CYS A 433 -29.04 1.51 -20.22
CA CYS A 433 -29.81 2.73 -20.06
C CYS A 433 -29.49 3.71 -21.20
N ALA A 434 -30.53 4.30 -21.79
CA ALA A 434 -30.38 5.36 -22.78
C ALA A 434 -29.97 6.68 -22.13
N GLY A 435 -29.15 7.47 -22.82
CA GLY A 435 -28.65 8.75 -22.37
C GLY A 435 -27.23 9.03 -22.83
N GLU A 436 -26.76 10.23 -22.52
CA GLU A 436 -25.37 10.65 -22.74
C GLU A 436 -24.61 10.54 -21.42
N PHE A 437 -23.58 9.69 -21.37
CA PHE A 437 -22.82 9.42 -20.16
C PHE A 437 -21.37 9.87 -20.31
N ARG A 438 -20.81 10.45 -19.25
CA ARG A 438 -19.37 10.66 -19.14
C ARG A 438 -18.67 9.31 -19.05
N VAL A 439 -17.58 9.17 -19.80
CA VAL A 439 -16.65 8.06 -19.65
C VAL A 439 -15.57 8.50 -18.67
N PRO A 440 -15.55 7.98 -17.43
CA PRO A 440 -14.53 8.40 -16.48
C PRO A 440 -13.14 7.97 -16.96
N PRO A 441 -12.07 8.71 -16.63
CA PRO A 441 -10.71 8.38 -17.06
C PRO A 441 -10.30 6.96 -16.68
N THR A 442 -9.89 6.18 -17.67
CA THR A 442 -9.20 4.90 -17.46
C THR A 442 -7.78 5.19 -17.00
N LYS A 443 -7.30 4.44 -16.00
CA LYS A 443 -5.99 4.63 -15.40
C LYS A 443 -5.12 3.38 -15.52
N VAL A 444 -3.87 3.57 -15.94
CA VAL A 444 -2.80 2.57 -15.73
C VAL A 444 -1.74 3.15 -14.80
N GLN A 445 -1.25 2.37 -13.83
CA GLN A 445 -0.18 2.82 -12.92
C GLN A 445 0.62 1.63 -12.36
N LEU A 446 1.81 1.93 -11.81
CA LEU A 446 2.50 1.01 -10.90
C LEU A 446 1.88 1.13 -9.49
N MET A 447 1.57 0.00 -8.85
CA MET A 447 0.94 0.00 -7.51
C MET A 447 1.83 0.60 -6.42
N TYR A 448 3.14 0.41 -6.52
CA TYR A 448 4.11 0.83 -5.50
C TYR A 448 4.97 2.03 -5.92
N THR A 449 4.75 2.54 -7.12
CA THR A 449 5.37 3.77 -7.65
C THR A 449 4.28 4.57 -8.38
N PRO A 450 3.21 4.99 -7.66
CA PRO A 450 1.96 5.50 -8.23
C PRO A 450 2.09 6.81 -9.01
N GLU A 451 3.21 7.50 -8.89
CA GLU A 451 3.59 8.63 -9.74
C GLU A 451 3.81 8.20 -11.20
N VAL A 452 4.24 6.95 -11.43
CA VAL A 452 4.34 6.35 -12.77
C VAL A 452 2.95 5.85 -13.15
N CYS A 453 2.22 6.69 -13.88
CA CYS A 453 0.84 6.47 -14.25
C CYS A 453 0.43 7.22 -15.52
N ALA A 454 -0.67 6.79 -16.12
CA ALA A 454 -1.37 7.54 -17.16
C ALA A 454 -2.88 7.44 -16.98
N TYR A 455 -3.58 8.46 -17.47
CA TYR A 455 -5.04 8.53 -17.48
C TYR A 455 -5.52 8.99 -18.84
N THR A 456 -6.59 8.41 -19.35
CA THR A 456 -7.24 8.89 -20.57
C THR A 456 -7.88 10.26 -20.35
N PRO A 457 -8.03 11.09 -21.40
CA PRO A 457 -8.93 12.24 -21.33
C PRO A 457 -10.37 11.79 -21.08
N GLU A 458 -11.19 12.70 -20.54
CA GLU A 458 -12.63 12.54 -20.43
C GLU A 458 -13.25 12.48 -21.84
N THR A 459 -14.08 11.47 -22.06
CA THR A 459 -14.89 11.34 -23.27
C THR A 459 -16.35 11.09 -22.89
N ARG A 460 -17.21 10.91 -23.90
CA ARG A 460 -18.63 10.63 -23.69
C ARG A 460 -19.07 9.46 -24.55
N VAL A 461 -20.07 8.74 -24.06
CA VAL A 461 -20.76 7.68 -24.81
C VAL A 461 -22.25 7.99 -24.83
N GLU A 462 -22.84 7.91 -26.01
CA GLU A 462 -24.28 8.05 -26.22
C GLU A 462 -24.90 6.67 -26.39
N ILE A 463 -25.97 6.41 -25.66
CA ILE A 463 -26.78 5.19 -25.76
C ILE A 463 -28.21 5.63 -26.10
N VAL A 464 -28.78 5.09 -27.17
CA VAL A 464 -30.12 5.44 -27.63
C VAL A 464 -31.12 4.32 -27.30
N ASP A 465 -32.40 4.67 -27.23
CA ASP A 465 -33.47 3.67 -27.19
C ASP A 465 -33.51 2.84 -28.49
N GLN A 466 -34.08 1.63 -28.42
CA GLN A 466 -34.18 0.70 -29.56
C GLN A 466 -35.05 1.21 -30.72
#